data_AF-A0A963UD04-F1
#
_entry.id   AF-A0A963UD04-F1
#
_cell.length_a   1.000
_cell.length_b   1.000
_cell.length_c   1.000
_cell.angle_alpha   90.00
_cell.angle_beta   90.00
_cell.angle_gamma   90.00
#
_symmetry.space_group_name_H-M   'P 1'
#
loop_
_entity.id
_entity.type
_entity.pdbx_description
1 polymer ?
#
loop_
_entity_poly.entity_id
_entity_poly.type
_entity_poly.pdbx_seq_one_letter_code
_entity_poly.pdbx_strand_id
1 'polypeptide(L)' 'MIRPACAALLLSALPATAGVEVLTFRYLCERGAEVPVAYVNAADGAAVVLTVEGRQIALVQGPSGSGARYEWPGGGSG' A
#
# COMPACT_ATOMS: atom_id res chain seq x y z
N MET A 1 31.30 -38.80 31.51
CA MET A 1 30.44 -38.82 30.30
C MET A 1 29.24 -37.91 30.58
N ILE A 2 29.30 -36.64 30.18
CA ILE A 2 28.29 -35.61 30.52
C ILE A 2 27.53 -35.28 29.22
N ARG A 3 26.23 -35.59 29.17
CA ARG A 3 25.33 -35.22 28.07
C ARG A 3 25.01 -33.73 28.21
N PRO A 4 25.43 -32.83 27.32
CA PRO A 4 24.96 -31.45 27.39
C PRO A 4 23.51 -31.46 26.88
N ALA A 5 22.62 -31.11 27.80
CA ALA A 5 21.20 -30.96 27.60
C ALA A 5 20.90 -30.04 26.43
N CYS A 6 19.88 -30.41 25.65
CA CYS A 6 19.24 -29.59 24.64
C CYS A 6 19.04 -28.16 25.16
N ALA A 7 19.88 -27.24 24.67
CA ALA A 7 19.63 -25.81 24.79
C ALA A 7 18.37 -25.51 23.97
N ALA A 8 17.24 -25.37 24.68
CA ALA A 8 15.96 -25.03 24.10
C ALA A 8 16.08 -23.67 23.40
N LEU A 9 15.98 -23.71 22.07
CA LEU A 9 15.98 -22.56 21.19
C LEU A 9 14.68 -21.77 21.44
N LEU A 10 14.69 -20.85 22.41
CA LEU A 10 13.64 -19.86 22.60
C LEU A 10 13.80 -18.77 21.53
N LEU A 11 13.43 -19.12 20.29
CA LEU A 11 13.29 -18.16 19.21
C LEU A 11 11.97 -17.41 19.42
N SER A 12 12.03 -16.34 20.21
CA SER A 12 10.90 -15.44 20.43
C SER A 12 10.40 -14.89 19.09
N ALA A 13 9.16 -15.24 18.73
CA ALA A 13 8.47 -14.65 17.60
C ALA A 13 8.27 -13.16 17.85
N LEU A 14 9.11 -12.33 17.23
CA LEU A 14 8.85 -10.89 17.17
C LEU A 14 7.55 -10.69 16.37
N PRO A 15 6.60 -9.89 16.86
CA PRO A 15 5.45 -9.53 16.06
C PRO A 15 5.97 -8.77 14.84
N ALA A 16 5.73 -9.30 13.64
CA ALA A 16 5.94 -8.55 12.42
C ALA A 16 4.91 -7.42 12.40
N THR A 17 5.32 -6.21 12.78
CA THR A 17 4.50 -5.02 12.54
C THR A 17 4.46 -4.81 11.03
N ALA A 18 3.30 -5.03 10.43
CA ALA A 18 3.08 -4.60 9.06
C ALA A 18 3.22 -3.07 9.02
N GLY A 19 4.29 -2.59 8.38
CA GLY A 19 4.51 -1.17 8.18
C GLY A 19 3.52 -0.61 7.17
N VAL A 20 3.11 0.65 7.36
CA VAL A 20 2.44 1.43 6.32
C VAL A 20 3.52 2.13 5.51
N GLU A 21 3.54 1.89 4.20
CA GLU A 21 4.44 2.54 3.26
C GLU A 21 3.69 3.62 2.48
N VAL A 22 4.29 4.82 2.38
CA VAL A 22 3.74 5.92 1.59
C VAL A 22 4.74 6.33 0.51
N LEU A 23 4.32 6.27 -0.75
CA LEU A 23 5.13 6.61 -1.90
C LEU A 23 4.47 7.75 -2.68
N THR A 24 5.20 8.84 -2.88
CA THR A 24 4.69 10.02 -3.59
C THR A 24 5.33 10.18 -4.96
N PHE A 25 4.49 10.36 -5.98
CA PHE A 25 4.90 10.57 -7.36
C PHE A 25 4.19 11.78 -7.96
N ARG A 26 4.75 12.27 -9.07
CA ARG A 26 4.17 13.33 -9.90
C ARG A 26 4.17 12.83 -11.32
N TYR A 27 2.97 12.59 -11.86
CA TYR A 27 2.81 12.11 -13.22
C TYR A 27 2.54 13.28 -14.16
N LEU A 28 3.25 13.30 -15.28
CA LEU A 28 2.92 14.15 -16.41
C LEU A 28 2.00 13.36 -17.34
N CYS A 29 0.77 13.82 -17.47
CA CYS A 29 -0.23 13.26 -18.36
C CYS A 29 -0.17 13.92 -19.74
N GLU A 30 -0.93 13.36 -20.69
CA GLU A 30 -1.12 13.99 -21.98
C GLU A 30 -1.70 15.40 -21.84
N ARG A 31 -1.38 16.27 -22.80
CA ARG A 31 -1.70 17.72 -22.79
C ARG A 31 -1.03 18.51 -21.66
N GLY A 32 0.02 17.96 -21.04
CA GLY A 32 0.84 18.66 -20.04
C GLY A 32 0.20 18.79 -18.66
N ALA A 33 -0.93 18.10 -18.43
CA ALA A 33 -1.53 18.06 -17.11
C ALA A 33 -0.62 17.31 -16.14
N GLU A 34 -0.48 17.82 -14.92
CA GLU A 34 0.37 17.22 -13.90
C GLU A 34 -0.48 16.74 -12.72
N VAL A 35 -0.31 15.48 -12.34
CA VAL A 35 -1.10 14.83 -11.30
C VAL A 35 -0.17 14.33 -10.18
N PRO A 36 -0.14 15.02 -9.03
CA PRO A 36 0.47 14.50 -7.81
C PRO A 36 -0.33 13.31 -7.28
N VAL A 37 0.39 12.25 -6.92
CA VAL A 37 -0.19 10.99 -6.44
C VAL A 37 0.56 10.51 -5.22
N ALA A 38 -0.17 10.10 -4.19
CA ALA A 38 0.38 9.36 -3.05
C ALA A 38 -0.22 7.95 -3.02
N TYR A 39 0.62 6.94 -3.12
CA TYR A 39 0.24 5.54 -2.86
C TYR A 39 0.47 5.24 -1.37
N VAL A 40 -0.50 4.59 -0.76
CA VAL A 40 -0.46 4.14 0.63
C VAL A 40 -0.64 2.63 0.60
N ASN A 41 0.41 1.89 0.92
CA ASN A 41 0.41 0.43 0.98
C ASN A 41 0.44 -0.02 2.44
N ALA A 42 -0.52 -0.84 2.84
CA ALA A 42 -0.59 -1.49 4.14
C ALA A 42 -0.79 -3.00 3.96
N ALA A 43 -0.69 -3.79 5.03
CA ALA A 43 -0.83 -5.25 4.93
C ALA A 43 -2.26 -5.70 4.57
N ASP A 44 -3.26 -4.91 4.91
CA ASP A 44 -4.69 -5.19 4.72
C ASP A 44 -5.29 -4.51 3.48
N GLY A 45 -4.51 -3.69 2.78
CA GLY A 45 -4.95 -3.07 1.53
C GLY A 45 -4.03 -1.97 1.03
N ALA A 46 -4.40 -1.42 -0.11
CA ALA A 46 -3.74 -0.24 -0.67
C ALA A 46 -4.77 0.81 -1.08
N ALA A 47 -4.34 2.06 -0.99
CA ALA A 47 -5.10 3.21 -1.43
C ALA A 47 -4.21 4.16 -2.24
N VAL A 48 -4.85 4.96 -3.08
CA VAL A 48 -4.19 6.03 -3.81
C VAL A 48 -4.93 7.33 -3.60
N VAL A 49 -4.18 8.41 -3.37
CA VAL A 49 -4.71 9.76 -3.28
C VAL A 49 -4.17 10.56 -4.46
N LEU A 50 -5.05 10.98 -5.36
CA LEU A 50 -4.71 11.84 -6.49
C LEU A 50 -5.11 13.28 -6.17
N THR A 51 -4.32 14.25 -6.63
CA THR A 51 -4.73 15.66 -6.62
C THR A 51 -5.05 16.11 -8.04
N VAL A 52 -6.31 16.40 -8.32
CA VAL A 52 -6.80 16.85 -9.63
C VAL A 52 -7.58 18.14 -9.44
N GLU A 53 -7.22 19.19 -10.19
CA GLU A 53 -7.87 20.52 -10.08
C GLU A 53 -7.89 21.08 -8.64
N GLY A 54 -6.85 20.79 -7.86
CA GLY A 54 -6.75 21.18 -6.45
C GLY A 54 -7.62 20.37 -5.48
N ARG A 55 -8.31 19.33 -5.96
CA ARG A 55 -9.13 18.43 -5.15
C ARG A 55 -8.40 17.11 -4.91
N GLN A 56 -8.45 16.62 -3.67
CA GLN A 56 -7.95 15.29 -3.33
C GLN A 56 -9.04 14.24 -3.57
N ILE A 57 -8.66 13.17 -4.27
CA ILE A 57 -9.52 12.04 -4.60
C ILE A 57 -8.84 10.79 -4.06
N ALA A 58 -9.48 10.13 -3.11
CA ALA A 58 -9.00 8.87 -2.54
C ALA A 58 -9.72 7.70 -3.19
N LEU A 59 -8.96 6.73 -3.70
CA LEU A 59 -9.44 5.49 -4.30
C LEU A 59 -8.81 4.31 -3.57
N VAL A 60 -9.54 3.20 -3.47
CA VAL A 60 -9.08 1.95 -2.85
C VAL A 60 -8.73 0.92 -3.91
N GLN A 61 -7.75 0.07 -3.66
CA GLN A 61 -7.37 -0.97 -4.61
C GLN A 61 -8.52 -1.96 -4.82
N GLY A 62 -8.89 -2.17 -6.08
CA GLY A 62 -9.88 -3.14 -6.50
C GLY A 62 -9.25 -4.32 -7.25
N PRO A 63 -10.04 -5.35 -7.59
CA PRO A 63 -9.58 -6.47 -8.40
C PRO A 63 -9.12 -6.01 -9.79
N SER A 64 -8.03 -6.60 -10.28
CA SER A 64 -7.50 -6.37 -11.63
C SER A 64 -6.94 -7.66 -12.23
N GLY A 65 -7.04 -7.81 -13.55
CA GLY A 65 -6.39 -8.91 -14.28
C GLY A 65 -4.89 -8.67 -14.52
N SER A 66 -4.44 -7.42 -14.49
CA SER A 66 -3.04 -7.03 -14.62
C SER A 66 -2.79 -5.67 -13.97
N GLY A 67 -1.63 -5.49 -13.36
CA GLY A 67 -1.27 -4.25 -12.66
C GLY A 67 -2.17 -3.91 -11.46
N ALA A 68 -2.17 -2.64 -11.07
CA ALA A 68 -2.99 -2.13 -9.97
C ALA A 68 -4.16 -1.29 -10.52
N ARG A 69 -5.38 -1.61 -10.09
CA ARG A 69 -6.60 -0.83 -10.37
C ARG A 69 -7.12 -0.27 -9.06
N TYR A 70 -7.47 1.01 -9.06
CA TYR A 70 -8.06 1.67 -7.91
C TYR A 70 -9.45 2.19 -8.27
N GLU A 71 -10.40 2.08 -7.35
CA GLU A 71 -11.80 2.40 -7.58
C GLU A 71 -12.41 3.18 -6.41
N TRP A 72 -13.54 3.84 -6.68
CA TRP A 72 -14.24 4.62 -5.67
C TRP A 72 -14.76 3.71 -4.55
N PRO A 73 -14.61 4.09 -3.28
CA PRO A 73 -15.16 3.31 -2.17
C PRO A 73 -16.67 3.13 -2.32
N GLY A 74 -17.14 1.89 -2.40
CA GLY A 74 -18.57 1.58 -2.50
C GLY A 74 -19.16 1.57 -3.92
N GLY A 75 -18.33 1.52 -4.97
CA GLY A 75 -18.78 1.21 -6.34
C GLY A 75 -19.48 2.35 -7.09
N GLY A 76 -19.45 3.58 -6.56
CA GLY A 76 -19.97 4.77 -7.25
C GLY A 76 -19.08 5.21 -8.40
N SER A 77 -19.68 5.65 -9.51
CA SER A 77 -18.98 6.42 -10.53
C SER A 77 -18.86 7.87 -10.04
N GLY A 78 -17.62 8.35 -9.91
CA GLY A 78 -17.34 9.77 -9.69
C GLY A 78 -17.72 10.64 -10.89
#